data_AF-A0A3D4F124-F1
#
_entry.id   AF-A0A3D4F124-F1
#
_cell.length_a   1.000
_cell.length_b   1.000
_cell.length_c   1.000
_cell.angle_alpha   90.00
_cell.angle_beta   90.00
_cell.angle_gamma   90.00
#
_symmetry.space_group_name_H-M   'P 1'
#
loop_
_entity.id
_entity.type
_entity.pdbx_description
1 polymer ?
#
loop_
_entity_poly.entity_id
_entity_poly.type
_entity_poly.pdbx_seq_one_letter_code
_entity_poly.pdbx_strand_id
1 'polypeptide(L)' 'MFELLQTDPDCKARRGRLTTPHGVIETPIFMPVGTQGSVKTLHPEDLHLMEAQIILGNTYHLWL' A
#
# COMPACT_ATOMS: atom_id res chain seq x y z
N MET A 1 -2.12 2.51 -13.72
CA MET A 1 -1.02 2.18 -14.64
C MET A 1 0.24 1.92 -13.83
N PHE A 2 1.03 0.91 -14.18
CA PHE A 2 2.30 0.60 -13.52
C PHE A 2 3.49 1.03 -14.38
N GLU A 3 4.49 1.65 -13.78
CA GLU A 3 5.73 2.10 -14.39
C GLU A 3 6.94 1.48 -13.66
N LEU A 4 7.87 0.89 -14.40
CA LEU A 4 9.14 0.40 -13.85
C LEU A 4 10.17 1.52 -13.91
N LEU A 5 10.60 2.03 -12.75
CA LEU A 5 11.51 3.17 -12.66
C LEU A 5 12.98 2.75 -12.69
N GLN A 6 13.31 1.66 -11.99
CA GLN A 6 14.69 1.19 -11.89
C GLN A 6 14.76 -0.30 -11.54
N THR A 7 15.80 -0.96 -12.04
CA THR A 7 16.17 -2.33 -11.66
C THR A 7 17.58 -2.34 -11.08
N ASP A 8 17.83 -3.27 -10.18
CA ASP A 8 19.17 -3.53 -9.65
C ASP A 8 19.95 -4.44 -10.63
N PRO A 9 21.22 -4.14 -10.96
CA PRO A 9 22.02 -4.97 -11.87
C PRO A 9 22.49 -6.30 -11.25
N ASP A 10 22.58 -6.38 -9.93
CA ASP A 10 23.15 -7.50 -9.18
C ASP A 10 22.06 -8.45 -8.64
N CYS A 11 20.78 -8.05 -8.67
CA CYS A 11 19.66 -8.88 -8.23
C CYS A 11 18.35 -8.64 -9.00
N LYS A 12 17.24 -9.22 -8.51
CA LYS A 12 15.90 -9.10 -9.13
C LYS A 12 15.04 -7.97 -8.55
N ALA A 13 15.64 -7.07 -7.77
CA ALA A 13 14.92 -5.95 -7.16
C ALA A 13 14.44 -4.96 -8.23
N ARG A 14 13.27 -4.38 -7.98
CA ARG A 14 12.59 -3.46 -8.89
C ARG A 14 12.00 -2.32 -8.09
N ARG A 15 12.29 -1.09 -8.50
CA ARG A 15 11.58 0.10 -8.07
C ARG A 15 10.59 0.48 -9.16
N GLY A 16 9.34 0.68 -8.79
CA GLY A 16 8.30 1.08 -9.72
C GLY A 16 7.29 2.00 -9.08
N ARG A 17 6.35 2.49 -9.89
CA ARG A 17 5.27 3.37 -9.49
C ARG A 17 3.94 2.85 -10.01
N LEU A 18 2.95 2.78 -9.13
CA LEU A 18 1.58 2.44 -9.47
C LEU A 18 0.70 3.67 -9.33
N THR A 19 0.16 4.16 -10.43
CA THR A 19 -0.83 5.24 -10.44
C THR A 19 -2.23 4.66 -10.45
N THR A 20 -3.03 5.04 -9.46
CA THR A 20 -4.45 4.72 -9.32
C THR A 20 -5.29 6.01 -9.38
N PRO A 21 -6.61 5.93 -9.56
CA PRO A 21 -7.48 7.12 -9.44
C PRO A 21 -7.40 7.83 -8.09
N HIS A 22 -6.99 7.12 -7.04
CA HIS A 22 -6.93 7.63 -5.66
C HIS A 22 -5.53 8.12 -5.25
N GLY A 23 -4.54 8.05 -6.14
CA GLY A 23 -3.18 8.50 -5.85
C GLY A 23 -2.10 7.60 -6.42
N VAL A 24 -0.86 7.95 -6.10
CA VAL A 24 0.36 7.28 -6.55
C VAL A 24 0.96 6.47 -5.42
N ILE A 25 1.39 5.25 -5.74
CA ILE A 25 2.03 4.31 -4.81
C ILE A 25 3.42 3.98 -5.37
N GLU A 26 4.46 4.20 -4.57
CA GLU A 26 5.82 3.77 -4.90
C GLU A 26 5.99 2.30 -4.50
N THR A 27 6.74 1.53 -5.28
CA THR A 27 6.97 0.09 -5.03
C THR A 27 8.47 -0.19 -4.93
N PRO A 28 8.90 -1.09 -4.04
CA PRO A 28 8.08 -1.95 -3.18
C PRO A 28 7.44 -1.20 -2.00
N ILE A 29 6.21 -1.57 -1.63
CA ILE A 29 5.44 -0.99 -0.51
C ILE A 29 5.00 -2.09 0.46
N PHE A 30 5.00 -1.79 1.75
CA PHE A 30 4.39 -2.63 2.78
C PHE A 30 3.01 -2.06 3.13
N MET A 31 1.96 -2.87 2.95
CA MET A 31 0.58 -2.41 3.08
C MET A 31 -0.01 -2.77 4.45
N PRO A 32 -0.49 -1.80 5.25
CA PRO A 32 -1.27 -2.08 6.45
C PRO A 32 -2.58 -2.81 6.13
N VAL A 33 -2.98 -3.76 6.98
CA VAL A 33 -4.19 -4.58 6.77
C VAL A 33 -5.33 -4.10 7.67
N GLY A 34 -6.39 -3.61 7.06
CA GLY A 34 -7.66 -3.31 7.70
C GLY A 34 -8.56 -4.54 7.71
N THR A 35 -8.70 -5.21 8.86
CA THR A 35 -9.51 -6.44 8.94
C THR A 35 -10.98 -6.14 9.09
N GLN A 36 -11.39 -5.25 9.98
CA GLN A 36 -12.81 -5.00 10.34
C GLN A 36 -13.11 -3.51 10.19
N GLY A 37 -12.96 -2.98 8.97
CA GLY A 37 -13.09 -1.55 8.68
C GLY A 37 -12.03 -0.65 9.36
N SER A 38 -11.09 -1.24 10.09
CA SER A 38 -10.03 -0.56 10.82
C SER A 38 -8.73 -1.36 10.75
N VAL A 39 -7.61 -0.63 10.73
CA VAL A 39 -6.29 -1.20 11.01
C VAL A 39 -6.17 -1.25 12.53
N LYS A 40 -5.91 -2.45 13.08
CA LYS A 40 -5.90 -2.63 14.54
C LYS A 40 -4.89 -1.67 15.18
N THR A 41 -5.27 -1.13 16.33
CA THR A 41 -4.46 -0.23 17.18
C THR A 41 -4.02 1.09 16.55
N LEU A 42 -4.48 1.44 15.35
CA LEU A 42 -4.11 2.67 14.66
C LEU A 42 -5.35 3.51 14.33
N HIS A 43 -5.28 4.80 14.62
CA HIS A 43 -6.20 5.78 14.07
C HIS A 43 -5.86 6.05 12.59
N PRO A 44 -6.83 6.51 11.78
CA PRO A 44 -6.56 6.90 10.40
C PRO A 44 -5.44 7.92 10.27
N GLU A 45 -5.31 8.85 11.22
CA GLU A 45 -4.24 9.85 11.25
C GLU A 45 -2.84 9.20 11.38
N ASP A 46 -2.72 8.12 12.15
CA ASP A 46 -1.46 7.38 12.28
C ASP A 46 -1.02 6.79 10.93
N LEU A 47 -1.97 6.34 10.10
CA LEU A 47 -1.68 5.83 8.75
C LEU A 47 -1.17 6.94 7.83
N HIS A 48 -1.68 8.16 7.97
CA HIS A 48 -1.20 9.31 7.20
C HIS A 48 0.19 9.74 7.68
N LEU A 49 0.44 9.73 8.99
CA LEU A 49 1.75 10.03 9.59
C LEU A 49 2.81 8.99 9.19
N MET A 50 2.42 7.73 9.02
CA MET A 50 3.28 6.65 8.51
C MET A 50 3.47 6.69 6.99
N GLU A 51 2.88 7.67 6.30
CA GLU A 51 2.91 7.82 4.84
C GLU A 51 2.43 6.56 4.10
N ALA A 52 1.44 5.86 4.67
CA ALA A 52 0.85 4.69 4.05
C ALA A 52 0.09 5.09 2.76
N GLN A 53 0.65 4.73 1.60
CA GLN A 53 0.09 5.09 0.29
C GLN A 53 -1.11 4.22 -0.13
N ILE A 54 -1.27 3.06 0.51
CA ILE A 54 -2.33 2.10 0.24
C ILE A 54 -2.55 1.22 1.49
N ILE A 55 -3.81 0.82 1.73
CA ILE A 55 -4.19 -0.17 2.74
C ILE A 55 -4.92 -1.34 2.08
N LEU A 56 -4.83 -2.51 2.69
CA LEU A 56 -5.60 -3.69 2.29
C LEU A 56 -6.82 -3.84 3.19
N GLY A 57 -8.02 -3.68 2.63
CA GLY A 57 -9.27 -4.00 3.31
C GLY A 57 -9.68 -5.45 3.10
N ASN A 58 -9.97 -6.18 4.17
CA ASN A 58 -10.47 -7.55 4.06
C ASN A 58 -11.99 -7.55 3.83
N THR A 59 -12.41 -7.86 2.61
CA THR A 59 -13.83 -7.84 2.22
C THR A 59 -14.68 -8.92 2.90
N TYR A 60 -14.10 -10.06 3.31
CA TYR A 60 -14.83 -11.10 4.04
C TYR A 60 -15.34 -10.57 5.38
N HIS A 61 -14.49 -9.87 6.10
CA HIS A 61 -14.82 -9.28 7.39
C HIS A 61 -15.71 -8.04 7.30
N LEU A 62 -15.69 -7.32 6.17
CA LEU A 62 -16.57 -6.15 5.96
C LEU A 62 -18.02 -6.53 5.61
N TRP A 63 -18.22 -7.77 5.14
CA TRP A 63 -19.53 -8.24 4.71
C TRP A 63 -20.35 -8.89 5.83
N LEU A 64 -19.69 -9.39 6.87
CA LEU A 64 -20.29 -10.09 8.03
C LEU A 64 -20.33 -9.18 9.26
#